data_AF-A0A962G2L8-F1
#
_entry.id   AF-A0A962G2L8-F1
#
_cell.length_a   1.000
_cell.length_b   1.000
_cell.length_c   1.000
_cell.angle_alpha   90.00
_cell.angle_beta   90.00
_cell.angle_gamma   90.00
#
_symmetry.space_group_name_H-M   'P 1'
#
loop_
_entity.id
_entity.type
_entity.pdbx_description
1 polymer ?
#
loop_
_entity_poly.entity_id
_entity_poly.type
_entity_poly.pdbx_seq_one_letter_code
_entity_poly.pdbx_strand_id
1 'polypeptide(L)'
;MFCIHCGKPLPDDARFCPGCGQSQEAGAQPAPMVVQKPGLSRGALIAIIAAVLFFPAIAFLGIIAAIAIPAYQDYTLRAHVAHGLSAAAPLKIAYAEYILQNGELPADIGALGHVPEIKPPLQQIALNDGLLVLQFNGTLQNGALALEPWLDDNGQVAWLCGYAGLPDWQDAETATALTEASASDYTSVKPQYLPASCR
;
A
#
# COMPACT_ATOMS: atom_id res chain seq x y z
N MET A 1 50.02 45.72 63.98
CA MET A 1 50.10 45.86 62.49
C MET A 1 50.23 47.35 62.12
N PHE A 2 50.63 47.78 60.91
CA PHE A 2 50.65 49.22 60.53
C PHE A 2 49.55 49.55 59.52
N CYS A 3 48.90 50.72 59.63
CA CYS A 3 47.90 51.17 58.66
C CYS A 3 48.56 51.49 57.31
N ILE A 4 48.07 50.89 56.21
CA ILE A 4 48.59 51.14 54.85
C ILE A 4 48.40 52.59 54.37
N HIS A 5 47.48 53.34 54.97
CA HIS A 5 47.15 54.70 54.54
C HIS A 5 47.90 55.79 55.32
N CYS A 6 48.20 55.57 56.60
CA CYS A 6 48.82 56.60 57.45
C CYS A 6 50.08 56.14 58.20
N GLY A 7 50.48 54.87 58.08
CA GLY A 7 51.73 54.35 58.61
C GLY A 7 51.81 54.24 60.15
N LYS A 8 50.74 54.57 60.88
CA LYS A 8 50.71 54.46 62.36
C LYS A 8 50.46 53.01 62.81
N PRO A 9 51.02 52.59 63.96
CA PRO A 9 50.76 51.27 64.52
C PRO A 9 49.29 51.15 64.92
N LEU A 10 48.64 50.07 64.49
CA LEU A 10 47.29 49.67 64.85
C LEU A 10 47.34 48.58 65.94
N PRO A 11 46.40 48.64 66.92
CA PRO A 11 46.11 47.51 67.79
C PRO A 11 45.64 46.31 66.97
N ASP A 12 45.93 45.10 67.43
CA ASP A 12 45.79 43.88 66.63
C ASP A 12 44.33 43.44 66.35
N ASP A 13 43.33 44.15 66.88
CA ASP A 13 41.88 43.90 66.73
C ASP A 13 41.07 45.11 66.19
N ALA A 14 41.75 46.18 65.76
CA ALA A 14 41.07 47.40 65.33
C ALA A 14 40.50 47.28 63.90
N ARG A 15 39.15 47.27 63.78
CA ARG A 15 38.44 47.31 62.48
C ARG A 15 38.60 48.63 61.72
N PHE A 16 38.92 49.71 62.42
CA PHE A 16 39.08 51.06 61.87
C PHE A 16 40.34 51.71 62.42
N CYS A 17 41.07 52.46 61.60
CA CYS A 17 42.28 53.16 62.03
C CYS A 17 41.91 54.44 62.83
N PRO A 18 42.30 54.57 64.11
CA PRO A 18 41.99 55.75 64.91
C PRO A 18 42.72 57.03 64.46
N GLY A 19 43.75 56.89 63.61
CA GLY A 19 44.51 58.03 63.08
C GLY A 19 43.94 58.66 61.81
N CYS A 20 43.28 57.89 60.94
CA CYS A 20 42.75 58.38 59.66
C CYS A 20 41.28 58.00 59.38
N GLY A 21 40.65 57.20 60.25
CA GLY A 21 39.22 56.85 60.16
C GLY A 21 38.87 55.74 59.15
N GLN A 22 39.82 55.24 58.36
CA GLN A 22 39.55 54.19 57.36
C GLN A 22 39.40 52.79 57.97
N SER A 23 38.42 52.02 57.47
CA SER A 23 38.27 50.59 57.76
C SER A 23 39.41 49.80 57.13
N GLN A 24 40.07 48.95 57.90
CA GLN A 24 40.96 47.93 57.35
C GLN A 24 40.06 46.75 56.98
N GLU A 25 39.76 46.60 55.69
CA GLU A 25 39.01 45.44 55.19
C GLU A 25 39.81 44.18 55.51
N ALA A 26 39.31 43.39 56.46
CA ALA A 26 39.85 42.07 56.77
C ALA A 26 39.99 41.28 55.46
N GLY A 27 41.17 40.71 55.26
CA GLY A 27 41.64 40.14 54.00
C GLY A 27 40.55 39.48 53.17
N ALA A 28 40.36 39.99 51.95
CA ALA A 28 39.55 39.37 50.92
C ALA A 28 40.11 37.96 50.64
N GLN A 29 39.47 36.95 51.21
CA GLN A 29 39.75 35.56 50.88
C GLN A 29 39.27 35.33 49.44
N PRO A 30 40.14 34.87 48.50
CA PRO A 30 39.71 34.66 47.12
C PRO A 30 38.60 33.60 47.10
N ALA A 31 37.45 33.96 46.55
CA ALA A 31 36.32 33.05 46.42
C ALA A 31 36.72 31.81 45.60
N PRO A 32 36.25 30.59 45.97
CA PRO A 32 36.50 29.40 45.16
C PRO A 32 35.81 29.54 43.80
N MET A 33 36.56 29.31 42.71
CA MET A 33 35.98 29.22 41.37
C MET A 33 35.15 27.95 41.27
N VAL A 34 33.83 28.08 41.35
CA VAL A 34 32.89 27.00 41.06
C VAL A 34 32.78 26.85 39.53
N VAL A 35 33.27 25.73 39.00
CA VAL A 35 33.08 25.36 37.58
C VAL A 35 31.59 25.09 37.37
N GLN A 36 30.87 26.07 36.83
CA GLN A 36 29.47 25.89 36.44
C GLN A 36 29.41 24.96 35.24
N LYS A 37 28.99 23.70 35.46
CA LYS A 37 28.73 22.74 34.38
C LYS A 37 27.58 23.30 33.53
N PRO A 38 27.74 23.44 32.20
CA PRO A 38 26.70 24.04 31.37
C PRO A 38 25.42 23.21 31.45
N GLY A 39 24.32 23.83 31.86
CA GLY A 39 23.01 23.21 31.94
C GLY A 39 22.44 22.95 30.54
N LEU A 40 22.00 21.73 30.27
CA LEU A 40 21.34 21.37 29.02
C LEU A 40 20.02 22.16 28.90
N SER A 41 19.96 23.10 27.95
CA SER A 41 18.75 23.90 27.71
C SER A 41 17.56 23.00 27.38
N ARG A 42 16.37 23.33 27.90
CA ARG A 42 15.11 22.63 27.59
C ARG A 42 14.87 22.46 26.09
N GLY A 43 15.32 23.43 25.28
CA GLY A 43 15.26 23.33 23.82
C GLY A 43 16.18 22.25 23.25
N ALA A 44 17.39 22.11 23.78
CA ALA A 44 18.32 21.06 23.38
C ALA A 44 17.79 19.66 23.78
N LEU A 45 17.13 19.53 24.93
CA LEU A 45 16.50 18.29 25.36
C LEU A 45 15.35 17.87 24.43
N ILE A 46 14.46 18.81 24.06
CA ILE A 46 13.35 18.54 23.12
C ILE A 46 13.89 18.13 21.75
N ALA A 47 14.93 18.80 21.26
CA ALA A 47 15.55 18.47 19.98
C ALA A 47 16.17 17.06 19.98
N ILE A 48 16.83 16.66 21.08
CA ILE A 48 17.40 15.31 21.22
C ILE A 48 16.29 14.27 21.27
N ILE A 49 15.23 14.49 22.06
CA ILE A 49 14.10 13.56 22.15
C ILE A 49 13.40 13.43 20.80
N ALA A 50 13.17 14.53 20.09
CA ALA A 50 12.60 14.50 18.75
C ALA A 50 13.51 13.72 17.79
N ALA A 51 14.82 13.96 17.79
CA ALA A 51 15.74 13.22 16.93
C ALA A 51 15.76 11.72 17.22
N VAL A 52 15.71 11.33 18.51
CA VAL A 52 15.79 9.92 18.92
C VAL A 52 14.46 9.18 18.73
N LEU A 53 13.31 9.85 18.84
CA LEU A 53 12.00 9.19 18.72
C LEU A 53 11.39 9.30 17.32
N PHE A 54 11.53 10.44 16.65
CA PHE A 54 10.83 10.72 15.39
C PHE A 54 11.48 10.03 14.19
N PHE A 55 12.81 10.13 14.03
CA PHE A 55 13.49 9.57 12.86
C PHE A 55 13.44 8.03 12.80
N PRO A 56 13.63 7.29 13.91
CA PRO A 56 13.46 5.84 13.89
C PRO A 56 12.02 5.39 13.61
N ALA A 57 11.03 6.17 14.08
CA ALA A 57 9.63 5.89 13.78
C ALA A 57 9.33 5.98 12.28
N ILE A 58 9.85 7.01 11.60
CA ILE A 58 9.73 7.14 10.13
C ILE A 58 10.39 5.96 9.42
N ALA A 59 11.61 5.58 9.85
CA ALA A 59 12.32 4.46 9.26
C ALA A 59 11.53 3.14 9.38
N PHE A 60 10.95 2.88 10.56
CA PHE A 60 10.13 1.69 10.79
C PHE A 60 8.83 1.70 9.96
N LEU A 61 8.14 2.85 9.91
CA LEU A 61 6.95 3.03 9.07
C LEU A 61 7.27 2.82 7.57
N GLY A 62 8.43 3.28 7.12
CA GLY A 62 8.89 3.07 5.74
C GLY A 62 9.06 1.59 5.39
N ILE A 63 9.64 0.80 6.30
CA ILE A 63 9.82 -0.66 6.11
C ILE A 63 8.46 -1.36 6.04
N ILE A 64 7.54 -1.04 6.95
CA ILE A 64 6.18 -1.63 6.93
C ILE A 64 5.45 -1.26 5.64
N ALA A 65 5.51 0.01 5.23
CA ALA A 65 4.86 0.47 4.01
C ALA A 65 5.41 -0.24 2.75
N ALA A 66 6.72 -0.48 2.69
CA ALA A 66 7.35 -1.18 1.56
C ALA A 66 6.81 -2.60 1.34
N ILE A 67 6.40 -3.30 2.40
CA ILE A 67 5.81 -4.64 2.31
C ILE A 67 4.29 -4.57 2.10
N ALA A 68 3.63 -3.64 2.79
CA ALA A 68 2.17 -3.52 2.74
C ALA A 68 1.66 -3.07 1.37
N ILE A 69 2.29 -2.05 0.75
CA ILE A 69 1.85 -1.47 -0.52
C ILE A 69 1.74 -2.51 -1.65
N PRO A 70 2.77 -3.34 -1.95
CA PRO A 70 2.66 -4.33 -3.02
C PRO A 70 1.59 -5.40 -2.72
N ALA A 71 1.46 -5.81 -1.44
CA ALA A 71 0.43 -6.78 -1.06
C ALA A 71 -1.00 -6.22 -1.23
N TYR A 72 -1.23 -4.95 -0.90
CA TYR A 72 -2.53 -4.30 -1.12
C TYR A 72 -2.87 -4.18 -2.61
N GLN A 73 -1.88 -3.90 -3.46
CA GLN A 73 -2.08 -3.86 -4.91
C GLN A 73 -2.54 -5.22 -5.46
N ASP A 74 -1.91 -6.32 -5.03
CA ASP A 74 -2.32 -7.65 -5.49
C ASP A 74 -3.76 -8.01 -5.09
N TYR A 75 -4.20 -7.59 -3.90
CA TYR A 75 -5.57 -7.80 -3.44
C TYR A 75 -6.59 -7.01 -4.27
N THR A 76 -6.32 -5.74 -4.56
CA THR A 76 -7.23 -4.92 -5.38
C THR A 76 -7.31 -5.44 -6.81
N LEU A 77 -6.19 -5.89 -7.40
CA LEU A 77 -6.19 -6.52 -8.73
C LEU A 77 -7.07 -7.76 -8.80
N ARG A 78 -6.99 -8.66 -7.81
CA ARG A 78 -7.88 -9.84 -7.72
C ARG A 78 -9.35 -9.43 -7.58
N ALA A 79 -9.64 -8.41 -6.78
CA ALA A 79 -11.00 -7.89 -6.62
C ALA A 79 -11.54 -7.32 -7.94
N HIS A 80 -10.69 -6.65 -8.73
CA HIS A 80 -11.07 -6.14 -10.06
C HIS A 80 -11.41 -7.27 -11.04
N VAL A 81 -10.62 -8.35 -11.07
CA VAL A 81 -10.94 -9.54 -11.88
C VAL A 81 -12.26 -10.16 -11.44
N ALA A 82 -12.48 -10.32 -10.14
CA ALA A 82 -13.72 -10.87 -9.59
C ALA A 82 -14.94 -10.00 -9.96
N HIS A 83 -14.80 -8.68 -9.90
CA HIS A 83 -15.83 -7.76 -10.36
C HIS A 83 -16.14 -7.95 -11.85
N GLY A 84 -15.10 -8.04 -12.71
CA GLY A 84 -15.28 -8.33 -14.13
C GLY A 84 -16.07 -9.62 -14.36
N LEU A 85 -15.69 -10.71 -13.68
CA LEU A 85 -16.39 -12.00 -13.78
C LEU A 85 -17.86 -11.90 -13.34
N SER A 86 -18.16 -11.12 -12.30
CA SER A 86 -19.54 -10.88 -11.87
C SER A 86 -20.35 -10.09 -12.90
N ALA A 87 -19.73 -9.12 -13.58
CA ALA A 87 -20.36 -8.37 -14.67
C ALA A 87 -20.60 -9.24 -15.92
N ALA A 88 -19.78 -10.26 -16.14
CA ALA A 88 -19.95 -11.22 -17.24
C ALA A 88 -21.00 -12.32 -16.93
N ALA A 89 -21.38 -12.54 -15.67
CA ALA A 89 -22.33 -13.58 -15.29
C ALA A 89 -23.69 -13.52 -16.03
N PRO A 90 -24.38 -12.36 -16.13
CA PRO A 90 -25.65 -12.29 -16.88
C PRO A 90 -25.44 -12.51 -18.39
N LEU A 91 -24.29 -12.11 -18.94
CA LEU A 91 -23.96 -12.36 -20.34
C LEU A 91 -23.77 -13.83 -20.63
N LYS A 92 -23.16 -14.60 -19.72
CA LYS A 92 -23.01 -16.06 -19.86
C LYS A 92 -24.36 -16.76 -19.99
N ILE A 93 -25.36 -16.31 -19.22
CA ILE A 93 -26.72 -16.85 -19.25
C ILE A 93 -27.39 -16.48 -20.59
N ALA A 94 -27.36 -15.20 -20.97
CA ALA A 94 -27.93 -14.74 -22.24
C ALA A 94 -27.27 -15.42 -23.46
N TYR A 95 -25.96 -15.67 -23.40
CA TYR A 95 -25.22 -16.40 -24.42
C TYR A 95 -25.68 -17.85 -24.54
N ALA A 96 -25.88 -18.54 -23.41
CA ALA A 96 -26.41 -19.89 -23.39
C ALA A 96 -27.84 -19.96 -23.96
N GLU A 97 -28.70 -19.01 -23.57
CA GLU A 97 -30.06 -18.90 -24.11
C GLU A 97 -30.07 -18.63 -25.62
N TYR A 98 -29.15 -17.78 -26.11
CA TYR A 98 -29.01 -17.48 -27.53
C TYR A 98 -28.66 -18.74 -28.34
N ILE A 99 -27.71 -19.53 -27.87
CA ILE A 99 -27.33 -20.79 -28.52
C ILE A 99 -28.51 -21.78 -28.52
N LEU A 100 -29.23 -21.90 -27.40
CA LEU A 100 -30.39 -22.79 -27.31
C LEU A 100 -31.54 -22.39 -28.26
N GLN A 101 -31.70 -21.09 -28.53
CA GLN A 101 -32.77 -20.59 -29.39
C GLN A 101 -32.39 -20.59 -30.88
N ASN A 102 -31.15 -20.23 -31.20
CA ASN A 102 -30.71 -19.98 -32.58
C ASN A 102 -29.84 -21.11 -33.16
N GLY A 103 -29.24 -21.96 -32.32
CA GLY A 103 -28.34 -23.02 -32.74
C GLY A 103 -26.98 -22.56 -33.25
N GLU A 104 -26.67 -21.27 -33.12
CA GLU A 104 -25.44 -20.62 -33.60
C GLU A 104 -24.85 -19.72 -32.51
N LEU A 105 -23.55 -19.40 -32.64
CA LEU A 105 -22.88 -18.48 -31.74
C LEU A 105 -23.30 -17.03 -32.01
N PRO A 106 -23.48 -16.21 -30.97
CA PRO A 106 -23.79 -14.80 -31.14
C PRO A 106 -22.60 -14.05 -31.77
N ALA A 107 -22.90 -13.19 -32.75
CA ALA A 107 -21.88 -12.39 -33.44
C ALA A 107 -21.30 -11.25 -32.58
N ASP A 108 -22.12 -10.68 -31.69
CA ASP A 108 -21.73 -9.58 -30.80
C ASP A 108 -22.58 -9.56 -29.51
N ILE A 109 -22.16 -8.74 -28.53
CA ILE A 109 -22.86 -8.60 -27.25
C ILE A 109 -24.27 -8.00 -27.42
N GLY A 110 -24.47 -7.16 -28.42
CA GLY A 110 -25.78 -6.57 -28.74
C GLY A 110 -26.81 -7.61 -29.19
N ALA A 111 -26.37 -8.69 -29.86
CA ALA A 111 -27.23 -9.81 -30.24
C ALA A 111 -27.83 -10.54 -29.01
N LEU A 112 -27.19 -10.44 -27.84
CA LEU A 112 -27.68 -11.02 -26.58
C LEU A 112 -28.79 -10.19 -25.93
N GLY A 113 -29.07 -8.98 -26.43
CA GLY A 113 -30.07 -8.09 -25.84
C GLY A 113 -29.75 -7.64 -24.41
N HIS A 114 -28.51 -7.85 -23.95
CA HIS A 114 -28.07 -7.51 -22.61
C HIS A 114 -26.94 -6.48 -22.64
N VAL A 115 -27.10 -5.40 -21.89
CA VAL A 115 -26.07 -4.37 -21.74
C VAL A 115 -25.36 -4.61 -20.40
N PRO A 116 -24.10 -5.08 -20.40
CA PRO A 116 -23.39 -5.32 -19.16
C PRO A 116 -23.16 -4.01 -18.40
N GLU A 117 -23.27 -4.07 -17.08
CA GLU A 117 -22.89 -2.93 -16.24
C GLU A 117 -21.35 -2.85 -16.17
N ILE A 118 -20.78 -1.93 -16.92
CA ILE A 118 -19.32 -1.71 -16.95
C ILE A 118 -18.94 -0.64 -15.93
N LYS A 119 -18.14 -1.03 -14.93
CA LYS A 119 -17.54 -0.10 -13.94
C LYS A 119 -16.02 -0.23 -13.94
N PRO A 120 -15.28 0.89 -13.82
CA PRO A 120 -13.82 0.85 -13.72
C PRO A 120 -13.34 -0.11 -12.63
N PRO A 121 -12.26 -0.88 -12.88
CA PRO A 121 -11.38 -0.82 -14.05
C PRO A 121 -11.80 -1.70 -15.24
N LEU A 122 -12.96 -2.37 -15.19
CA LEU A 122 -13.50 -3.03 -16.38
C LEU A 122 -13.84 -1.95 -17.40
N GLN A 123 -13.29 -2.09 -18.62
CA GLN A 123 -13.49 -1.13 -19.70
C GLN A 123 -14.54 -1.60 -20.69
N GLN A 124 -14.51 -2.88 -21.02
CA GLN A 124 -15.39 -3.45 -22.02
C GLN A 124 -15.50 -4.96 -21.82
N ILE A 125 -16.66 -5.49 -22.20
CA ILE A 125 -16.82 -6.91 -22.49
C ILE A 125 -17.14 -7.00 -23.98
N ALA A 126 -16.42 -7.83 -24.71
CA ALA A 126 -16.59 -8.04 -26.14
C ALA A 126 -16.67 -9.53 -26.44
N LEU A 127 -17.30 -9.87 -27.57
CA LEU A 127 -17.15 -11.18 -28.18
C LEU A 127 -16.03 -11.13 -29.21
N ASN A 128 -15.08 -12.05 -29.11
CA ASN A 128 -13.99 -12.19 -30.08
C ASN A 128 -13.83 -13.67 -30.41
N ASP A 129 -14.03 -14.05 -31.68
CA ASP A 129 -14.00 -15.45 -32.13
C ASP A 129 -14.91 -16.38 -31.29
N GLY A 130 -16.06 -15.87 -30.87
CA GLY A 130 -17.03 -16.58 -30.02
C GLY A 130 -16.67 -16.60 -28.52
N LEU A 131 -15.48 -16.16 -28.14
CA LEU A 131 -15.03 -16.01 -26.75
C LEU A 131 -15.59 -14.74 -26.12
N LEU A 132 -15.95 -14.82 -24.84
CA LEU A 132 -16.33 -13.65 -24.05
C LEU A 132 -15.07 -13.05 -23.40
N VAL A 133 -14.59 -11.94 -23.95
CA VAL A 133 -13.34 -11.27 -23.54
C VAL A 133 -13.63 -10.05 -22.69
N LEU A 134 -13.17 -10.06 -21.45
CA LEU A 134 -13.20 -8.96 -20.51
C LEU A 134 -11.92 -8.15 -20.64
N GLN A 135 -12.04 -6.88 -20.99
CA GLN A 135 -10.93 -5.96 -21.10
C GLN A 135 -10.88 -5.05 -19.88
N PHE A 136 -9.75 -5.04 -19.19
CA PHE A 136 -9.49 -4.18 -18.05
C PHE A 136 -8.59 -3.01 -18.45
N ASN A 137 -8.56 -1.96 -17.64
CA ASN A 137 -7.67 -0.82 -17.84
C ASN A 137 -6.55 -0.75 -16.79
N GLY A 138 -5.57 0.11 -17.07
CA GLY A 138 -4.71 0.81 -16.09
C GLY A 138 -4.09 -0.08 -15.02
N THR A 139 -4.86 -0.35 -13.96
CA THR A 139 -4.45 -1.17 -12.81
C THR A 139 -4.03 -2.59 -13.22
N LEU A 140 -4.68 -3.22 -14.20
CA LEU A 140 -4.35 -4.56 -14.70
C LEU A 140 -3.44 -4.57 -15.94
N GLN A 141 -2.66 -3.50 -16.18
CA GLN A 141 -1.79 -3.35 -17.36
C GLN A 141 -2.53 -3.46 -18.70
N ASN A 142 -3.80 -3.02 -18.76
CA ASN A 142 -4.69 -3.25 -19.90
C ASN A 142 -4.87 -4.74 -20.24
N GLY A 143 -4.80 -5.60 -19.23
CA GLY A 143 -4.96 -7.04 -19.38
C GLY A 143 -6.36 -7.45 -19.81
N ALA A 144 -6.44 -8.60 -20.45
CA ALA A 144 -7.68 -9.25 -20.86
C ALA A 144 -7.85 -10.59 -20.15
N LEU A 145 -9.10 -10.94 -19.87
CA LEU A 145 -9.51 -12.26 -19.41
C LEU A 145 -10.58 -12.80 -20.35
N ALA A 146 -10.31 -13.93 -20.99
CA ALA A 146 -11.25 -14.57 -21.88
C ALA A 146 -11.98 -15.72 -21.17
N LEU A 147 -13.21 -15.95 -21.61
CA LEU A 147 -14.08 -17.03 -21.20
C LEU A 147 -14.51 -17.76 -22.45
N GLU A 148 -14.27 -19.06 -22.45
CA GLU A 148 -14.52 -19.96 -23.58
C GLU A 148 -15.75 -20.81 -23.28
N PRO A 149 -16.76 -20.82 -24.17
CA PRO A 149 -17.94 -21.62 -24.00
C PRO A 149 -17.72 -23.06 -24.46
N TRP A 150 -18.20 -24.01 -23.68
CA TRP A 150 -18.14 -25.44 -23.93
C TRP A 150 -19.54 -26.03 -23.82
N LEU A 151 -19.83 -27.10 -24.55
CA LEU A 151 -21.01 -27.91 -24.31
C LEU A 151 -20.65 -29.12 -23.45
N ASP A 152 -21.42 -29.33 -22.38
CA ASP A 152 -21.38 -30.58 -21.61
C ASP A 152 -22.21 -31.68 -22.27
N ASP A 153 -22.15 -32.88 -21.69
CA ASP A 153 -22.87 -34.08 -22.17
C ASP A 153 -24.39 -33.90 -22.20
N ASN A 154 -24.92 -32.95 -21.43
CA ASN A 154 -26.35 -32.64 -21.36
C ASN A 154 -26.75 -31.55 -22.36
N GLY A 155 -25.81 -31.05 -23.18
CA GLY A 155 -26.02 -29.93 -24.09
C GLY A 155 -26.14 -28.58 -23.39
N GLN A 156 -25.67 -28.47 -22.16
CA GLN A 156 -25.62 -27.22 -21.40
C GLN A 156 -24.30 -26.49 -21.65
N VAL A 157 -24.37 -25.15 -21.68
CA VAL A 157 -23.18 -24.31 -21.88
C VAL A 157 -22.40 -24.20 -20.57
N ALA A 158 -21.24 -24.85 -20.55
CA ALA A 158 -20.20 -24.68 -19.56
C ALA A 158 -19.22 -23.57 -19.98
N TRP A 159 -18.49 -23.00 -19.01
CA TRP A 159 -17.53 -21.91 -19.28
C TRP A 159 -16.16 -22.23 -18.72
N LEU A 160 -15.19 -22.32 -19.61
CA LEU A 160 -13.77 -22.35 -19.26
C LEU A 160 -13.27 -20.92 -19.10
N CYS A 161 -12.47 -20.66 -18.07
CA CYS A 161 -12.00 -19.32 -17.77
C CYS A 161 -10.48 -19.22 -17.83
N GLY A 162 -9.96 -18.25 -18.59
CA GLY A 162 -8.54 -17.94 -18.59
C GLY A 162 -7.66 -19.13 -18.92
N TYR A 163 -6.82 -19.52 -17.97
CA TYR A 163 -5.89 -20.65 -18.10
C TYR A 163 -6.41 -21.94 -17.45
N ALA A 164 -7.65 -21.95 -16.96
CA ALA A 164 -8.23 -23.16 -16.42
C ALA A 164 -8.25 -24.26 -17.49
N GLY A 165 -7.94 -25.49 -17.07
CA GLY A 165 -8.20 -26.68 -17.86
C GLY A 165 -9.66 -27.13 -17.74
N LEU A 166 -10.07 -28.05 -18.62
CA LEU A 166 -11.40 -28.66 -18.53
C LEU A 166 -11.64 -29.20 -17.11
N PRO A 167 -12.79 -28.91 -16.49
CA PRO A 167 -13.08 -29.42 -15.16
C PRO A 167 -13.10 -30.96 -15.12
N ASP A 168 -12.69 -31.56 -14.00
CA ASP A 168 -12.64 -33.04 -13.80
C ASP A 168 -13.99 -33.78 -14.02
N TRP A 169 -15.12 -33.07 -14.08
CA TRP A 169 -16.44 -33.65 -14.36
C TRP A 169 -16.77 -33.73 -15.86
N GLN A 170 -15.92 -33.17 -16.72
CA GLN A 170 -16.01 -33.32 -18.17
C GLN A 170 -14.98 -34.33 -18.64
N ASP A 171 -15.46 -35.46 -19.16
CA ASP A 171 -14.61 -36.32 -19.95
C ASP A 171 -14.26 -35.54 -21.24
N ALA A 172 -12.97 -35.34 -21.50
CA ALA A 172 -12.49 -34.58 -22.66
C ALA A 172 -12.93 -35.15 -24.03
N GLU A 173 -13.55 -36.34 -24.03
CA GLU A 173 -14.09 -37.00 -25.22
C GLU A 173 -15.52 -36.54 -25.57
N THR A 174 -16.30 -36.06 -24.61
CA THR A 174 -17.71 -35.68 -24.82
C THR A 174 -17.91 -34.16 -24.73
N ALA A 175 -17.07 -33.46 -23.98
CA ALA A 175 -17.05 -32.02 -23.96
C ALA A 175 -16.62 -31.47 -25.33
N THR A 176 -17.46 -30.62 -25.93
CA THR A 176 -17.16 -30.01 -27.24
C THR A 176 -16.96 -28.52 -27.07
N ALA A 177 -15.78 -28.03 -27.43
CA ALA A 177 -15.52 -26.60 -27.51
C ALA A 177 -16.46 -26.00 -28.55
N LEU A 178 -17.18 -24.93 -28.18
CA LEU A 178 -18.04 -24.22 -29.12
C LEU A 178 -17.23 -23.32 -30.06
N THR A 179 -15.99 -23.01 -29.70
CA THR A 179 -15.09 -22.11 -30.44
C THR A 179 -13.77 -22.81 -30.74
N GLU A 180 -13.14 -22.46 -31.86
CA GLU A 180 -11.77 -22.92 -32.18
C GLU A 180 -10.69 -22.11 -31.45
N ALA A 181 -11.05 -20.91 -30.96
CA ALA A 181 -10.19 -20.06 -30.17
C ALA A 181 -10.13 -20.53 -28.71
N SER A 182 -8.94 -20.54 -28.11
CA SER A 182 -8.77 -20.88 -26.69
C SER A 182 -8.82 -19.62 -25.81
N ALA A 183 -9.50 -19.69 -24.67
CA ALA A 183 -9.46 -18.62 -23.66
C ALA A 183 -8.04 -18.28 -23.19
N SER A 184 -7.12 -19.25 -23.21
CA SER A 184 -5.75 -19.05 -22.76
C SER A 184 -4.95 -18.10 -23.67
N ASP A 185 -5.20 -18.11 -24.98
CA ASP A 185 -4.52 -17.26 -25.96
C ASP A 185 -4.97 -15.78 -25.88
N TYR A 186 -6.21 -15.57 -25.46
CA TYR A 186 -6.83 -14.24 -25.33
C TYR A 186 -6.75 -13.68 -23.90
N THR A 187 -6.20 -14.46 -22.96
CA THR A 187 -6.00 -14.04 -21.58
C THR A 187 -4.58 -13.53 -21.40
N SER A 188 -4.44 -12.25 -21.06
CA SER A 188 -3.15 -11.60 -20.78
C SER A 188 -2.98 -11.20 -19.32
N VAL A 189 -4.05 -11.27 -18.51
CA VAL A 189 -3.96 -11.11 -17.06
C VAL A 189 -3.12 -12.25 -16.48
N LYS A 190 -2.17 -11.93 -15.58
CA LYS A 190 -1.29 -12.92 -14.97
C LYS A 190 -2.09 -13.90 -14.09
N PRO A 191 -1.78 -15.22 -14.10
CA PRO A 191 -2.46 -16.22 -13.29
C PRO A 191 -2.55 -15.88 -11.80
N GLN A 192 -1.54 -15.20 -11.23
CA GLN A 192 -1.53 -14.82 -9.81
C GLN A 192 -2.67 -13.88 -9.39
N TYR A 193 -3.29 -13.17 -10.34
CA TYR A 193 -4.42 -12.26 -10.12
C TYR A 193 -5.78 -12.92 -10.42
N LEU A 194 -5.78 -14.11 -10.99
CA LEU A 194 -6.98 -14.83 -11.33
C LEU A 194 -7.47 -15.68 -10.14
N PRO A 195 -8.80 -15.85 -10.00
CA PRO A 195 -9.36 -16.79 -9.03
C PRO A 195 -9.00 -18.23 -9.40
N ALA A 196 -9.15 -19.16 -8.45
CA ALA A 196 -8.84 -20.58 -8.68
C ALA A 196 -9.60 -21.21 -9.85
N SER A 197 -10.80 -20.72 -10.16
CA SER A 197 -11.61 -21.17 -11.29
C SER A 197 -11.10 -20.74 -12.67
N CYS A 198 -10.05 -19.91 -12.73
CA CYS A 198 -9.52 -19.33 -13.97
C CYS A 198 -8.01 -19.58 -14.14
N ARG A 199 -7.45 -20.52 -13.38
CA ARG A 199 -6.03 -20.84 -13.30
C ARG A 199 -5.78 -22.31 -13.61
#